data_AF-K1U0C5-F1
#
_entry.id   AF-K1U0C5-F1
#
_cell.length_a   1.000
_cell.length_b   1.000
_cell.length_c   1.000
_cell.angle_alpha   90.00
_cell.angle_beta   90.00
_cell.angle_gamma   90.00
#
_symmetry.space_group_name_H-M   'P 1'
#
loop_
_entity.id
_entity.type
_entity.pdbx_description
1 polymer ?
#
loop_
_entity_poly.entity_id
_entity_poly.type
_entity_poly.pdbx_seq_one_letter_code
_entity_poly.pdbx_strand_id
1 'polypeptide(L)'
;VENTEKGHADRKVSGGPYDATRGQSFFARLGWSWKDRYMVNATMRADGSSKFAKGHRWGYFPSVSAGWTLTEEDFMKSAASWLDFLKLRLSWGQVGNANINCYQYLAPVTTSNTNYNFGATGGTDAWVMGAYTERLANEKVKWETSEQYNVGLDARFLRQRLSLTLDGYIKSTKDWLVQAPILATAGTGGPVINGGDVKNKGIEVGLSWNDQIGKDFVYSVGANFAYNHNEVGNIPTLDGIIHGATNQIYQNAEEFYRAENGHAIGYFVGLQDCWT
;
A
#
# COMPACT_ATOMS: atom_id res chain seq x y z
N VAL A 1 -18.68 52.66 39.80
CA VAL A 1 -19.57 52.90 38.63
C VAL A 1 -18.70 53.68 37.65
N GLU A 2 -18.25 53.21 36.49
CA GLU A 2 -18.67 52.22 35.48
C GLU A 2 -17.41 51.95 34.64
N ASN A 3 -16.88 50.73 34.57
CA ASN A 3 -16.98 49.79 33.45
C ASN A 3 -16.67 50.36 32.04
N THR A 4 -15.54 49.97 31.45
CA THR A 4 -15.48 49.65 30.01
C THR A 4 -14.34 48.68 29.72
N GLU A 5 -14.74 47.43 29.51
CA GLU A 5 -13.92 46.33 29.01
C GLU A 5 -13.32 46.66 27.62
N LYS A 6 -12.05 46.31 27.43
CA LYS A 6 -11.54 45.87 26.12
C LYS A 6 -10.77 44.57 26.31
N GLY A 7 -11.53 43.48 26.40
CA GLY A 7 -10.98 42.15 26.14
C GLY A 7 -10.51 42.09 24.69
N HIS A 8 -9.19 42.11 24.50
CA HIS A 8 -8.60 41.69 23.24
C HIS A 8 -8.78 40.17 23.14
N ALA A 9 -9.89 39.75 22.54
CA ALA A 9 -10.02 38.39 22.07
C ALA A 9 -9.02 38.21 20.91
N ASP A 10 -7.95 37.44 21.15
CA ASP A 10 -7.05 36.94 20.12
C ASP A 10 -7.86 36.09 19.12
N ARG A 11 -8.42 36.75 18.11
CA ARG A 11 -9.09 36.09 17.00
C ARG A 11 -8.02 35.53 16.07
N LYS A 12 -7.58 34.29 16.36
CA LYS A 12 -6.82 33.49 15.39
C LYS A 12 -7.76 33.04 14.28
N VAL A 13 -7.65 33.70 13.13
CA VAL A 13 -8.18 33.19 11.87
C VAL A 13 -7.13 32.25 11.31
N SER A 14 -7.44 30.95 11.25
CA SER A 14 -6.66 29.98 10.50
C SER A 14 -7.45 29.56 9.26
N GLY A 15 -6.73 29.35 8.17
CA GLY A 15 -7.24 28.85 6.92
C GLY A 15 -6.11 28.16 6.18
N GLY A 16 -6.42 27.11 5.44
CA GLY A 16 -5.46 26.39 4.61
C GLY A 16 -6.08 26.11 3.23
N PRO A 17 -5.25 25.85 2.22
CA PRO A 17 -5.74 25.41 0.92
C PRO A 17 -6.60 24.14 1.10
N TYR A 18 -7.79 24.13 0.51
CA TYR A 18 -8.64 22.95 0.45
C TYR A 18 -8.43 22.25 -0.88
N ASP A 19 -7.67 21.16 -0.87
CA ASP A 19 -7.47 20.33 -2.05
C ASP A 19 -8.69 19.44 -2.28
N ALA A 20 -9.64 19.93 -3.08
CA ALA A 20 -10.81 19.16 -3.45
C ALA A 20 -10.41 17.94 -4.29
N THR A 21 -10.56 16.74 -3.74
CA THR A 21 -10.38 15.48 -4.47
C THR A 21 -11.72 14.93 -4.92
N ARG A 22 -11.74 14.25 -6.07
CA ARG A 22 -12.92 13.56 -6.60
C ARG A 22 -12.51 12.17 -7.06
N GLY A 23 -13.27 11.17 -6.64
CA GLY A 23 -13.17 9.80 -7.11
C GLY A 23 -14.45 9.37 -7.80
N GLN A 24 -14.36 8.51 -8.81
CA GLN A 24 -15.49 7.84 -9.42
C GLN A 24 -15.14 6.38 -9.63
N SER A 25 -16.09 5.46 -9.43
CA SER A 25 -15.83 4.04 -9.54
C SER A 25 -16.99 3.34 -10.22
N PHE A 26 -16.67 2.43 -11.14
CA PHE A 26 -17.61 1.50 -11.75
C PHE A 26 -17.11 0.09 -11.51
N PHE A 27 -18.02 -0.84 -11.21
CA PHE A 27 -17.65 -2.23 -11.05
C PHE A 27 -18.76 -3.14 -11.57
N ALA A 28 -18.35 -4.28 -12.09
CA ALA A 28 -19.22 -5.38 -12.49
C ALA A 28 -18.67 -6.68 -11.90
N ARG A 29 -19.57 -7.54 -11.41
CA ARG A 29 -19.21 -8.84 -10.84
C ARG A 29 -20.15 -9.91 -11.39
N LEU A 30 -19.55 -11.00 -11.83
CA LEU A 30 -20.23 -12.21 -12.29
C LEU A 30 -19.82 -13.35 -11.38
N GLY A 31 -20.81 -14.03 -10.80
CA GLY A 31 -20.62 -15.23 -10.00
C GLY A 31 -21.39 -16.37 -10.63
N TRP A 32 -20.74 -17.52 -10.75
CA TRP A 32 -21.35 -18.75 -11.23
C TRP A 32 -20.98 -19.89 -10.29
N SER A 33 -21.95 -20.74 -9.98
CA SER A 33 -21.75 -21.98 -9.26
C SER A 33 -22.53 -23.11 -9.90
N TRP A 34 -21.98 -24.32 -9.83
CA TRP A 34 -22.65 -25.52 -10.32
C TRP A 34 -22.53 -26.65 -9.31
N LYS A 35 -23.70 -27.13 -8.85
CA LYS A 35 -23.86 -28.23 -7.89
C LYS A 35 -23.01 -28.08 -6.62
N ASP A 36 -22.70 -26.84 -6.24
CA ASP A 36 -21.78 -26.50 -5.16
C ASP A 36 -20.37 -27.12 -5.27
N ARG A 37 -20.02 -27.66 -6.46
CA ARG A 37 -18.72 -28.26 -6.76
C ARG A 37 -17.77 -27.28 -7.40
N TYR A 38 -18.24 -26.59 -8.44
CA TYR A 38 -17.43 -25.65 -9.20
C TYR A 38 -17.99 -24.26 -9.01
N MET A 39 -17.11 -23.32 -8.68
CA MET A 39 -17.45 -21.92 -8.50
C MET A 39 -16.47 -21.09 -9.32
N VAL A 40 -16.98 -20.08 -10.03
CA VAL A 40 -16.16 -19.07 -10.70
C VAL A 40 -16.71 -17.71 -10.33
N ASN A 41 -15.82 -16.78 -9.97
CA ASN A 41 -16.15 -15.38 -9.83
C ASN A 41 -15.23 -14.57 -10.74
N ALA A 42 -15.79 -13.62 -11.48
CA ALA A 42 -15.04 -12.63 -12.23
C ALA A 42 -15.53 -11.25 -11.83
N THR A 43 -14.60 -10.32 -11.60
CA THR A 43 -14.90 -8.92 -11.30
C THR A 43 -14.06 -8.05 -12.21
N MET A 44 -14.66 -6.97 -12.70
CA MET A 44 -13.94 -5.90 -13.37
C MET A 44 -14.30 -4.58 -12.69
N ARG A 45 -13.29 -3.82 -12.29
CA ARG A 45 -13.45 -2.52 -11.66
C ARG A 45 -12.69 -1.45 -12.44
N ALA A 46 -13.30 -0.29 -12.60
CA ALA A 46 -12.67 0.90 -13.16
C ALA A 46 -12.75 2.02 -12.11
N ASP A 47 -11.61 2.52 -11.68
CA ASP A 47 -11.53 3.60 -10.68
C ASP A 47 -10.88 4.84 -11.26
N GLY A 48 -11.53 5.98 -11.09
CA GLY A 48 -11.12 7.30 -11.51
C GLY A 48 -10.70 8.14 -10.30
N SER A 49 -9.56 8.82 -10.37
CA SER A 49 -9.08 9.76 -9.36
C SER A 49 -8.68 11.11 -9.98
N SER A 50 -9.13 12.22 -9.38
CA SER A 50 -8.75 13.56 -9.82
C SER A 50 -7.30 13.94 -9.49
N LYS A 51 -6.62 13.12 -8.68
CA LYS A 51 -5.21 13.34 -8.28
C LYS A 51 -4.23 13.14 -9.43
N PHE A 52 -4.63 12.40 -10.47
CA PHE A 52 -3.82 12.17 -11.67
C PHE A 52 -4.17 13.14 -12.80
N ALA A 53 -3.23 13.32 -13.73
CA ALA A 53 -3.40 14.12 -14.94
C ALA A 53 -4.53 13.56 -15.82
N LYS A 54 -5.12 14.42 -16.65
CA LYS A 54 -6.09 14.00 -17.68
C LYS A 54 -5.40 12.95 -18.58
N GLY A 55 -6.08 11.82 -18.81
CA GLY A 55 -5.50 10.65 -19.52
C GLY A 55 -5.04 9.51 -18.60
N HIS A 56 -4.65 9.80 -17.36
CA HIS A 56 -4.18 8.79 -16.38
C HIS A 56 -5.11 8.63 -15.17
N ARG A 57 -6.26 9.31 -15.18
CA ARG A 57 -7.21 9.31 -14.05
C ARG A 57 -7.82 7.94 -13.78
N TRP A 58 -8.04 7.14 -14.82
CA TRP A 58 -8.73 5.86 -14.73
C TRP A 58 -7.73 4.69 -14.69
N GLY A 59 -7.89 3.82 -13.69
CA GLY A 59 -7.25 2.51 -13.59
C GLY A 59 -8.28 1.39 -13.72
N TYR A 60 -7.85 0.25 -14.26
CA TYR A 60 -8.70 -0.92 -14.49
C TYR A 60 -8.14 -2.14 -13.76
N PHE A 61 -8.97 -2.79 -12.97
CA PHE A 61 -8.56 -3.76 -11.96
C PHE A 61 -9.42 -5.03 -12.07
N PRO A 62 -9.07 -5.96 -12.98
CA PRO A 62 -9.76 -7.22 -13.12
C PRO A 62 -9.38 -8.19 -11.99
N SER A 63 -10.30 -9.10 -11.67
CA SER A 63 -10.00 -10.27 -10.85
C SER A 63 -10.84 -11.47 -11.26
N VAL A 64 -10.28 -12.66 -11.11
CA VAL A 64 -10.95 -13.94 -11.33
C VAL A 64 -10.58 -14.90 -10.20
N SER A 65 -11.55 -15.67 -9.74
CA SER A 65 -11.31 -16.76 -8.82
C SER A 65 -12.12 -17.99 -9.20
N ALA A 66 -11.55 -19.14 -8.90
CA ALA A 66 -12.17 -20.44 -9.07
C ALA A 66 -12.12 -21.20 -7.74
N GLY A 67 -13.19 -21.92 -7.43
CA GLY A 67 -13.29 -22.82 -6.31
C GLY A 67 -13.74 -24.20 -6.78
N TRP A 68 -13.10 -25.24 -6.27
CA TRP A 68 -13.47 -26.62 -6.53
C TRP A 68 -13.64 -27.36 -5.20
N THR A 69 -14.87 -27.72 -4.86
CA THR A 69 -15.20 -28.56 -3.71
C THR A 69 -15.01 -30.02 -4.09
N LEU A 70 -13.85 -30.58 -3.77
CA LEU A 70 -13.47 -31.94 -4.16
C LEU A 70 -14.32 -33.00 -3.45
N THR A 71 -14.74 -32.76 -2.21
CA THR A 71 -15.57 -33.73 -1.44
C THR A 71 -16.93 -34.01 -2.06
N GLU A 72 -17.40 -33.16 -2.98
CA GLU A 72 -18.63 -33.39 -3.74
C GLU A 72 -18.44 -34.33 -4.94
N GLU A 73 -17.20 -34.71 -5.26
CA GLU A 73 -16.89 -35.62 -6.36
C GLU A 73 -17.09 -37.08 -5.96
N ASP A 74 -17.55 -37.89 -6.92
CA ASP A 74 -17.87 -39.30 -6.66
C ASP A 74 -16.63 -40.10 -6.19
N PHE A 75 -15.44 -39.73 -6.65
CA PHE A 75 -14.18 -40.37 -6.26
C PHE A 75 -13.77 -40.07 -4.80
N MET A 76 -14.29 -39.01 -4.18
CA MET A 76 -13.99 -38.64 -2.79
C MET A 76 -14.95 -39.28 -1.78
N LYS A 77 -16.02 -39.95 -2.23
CA LYS A 77 -17.02 -40.57 -1.34
C LYS A 77 -16.41 -41.59 -0.37
N SER A 78 -15.34 -42.28 -0.77
CA SER A 78 -14.62 -43.23 0.10
C SER A 78 -13.89 -42.55 1.26
N ALA A 79 -13.55 -41.27 1.14
CA ALA A 79 -12.87 -40.49 2.18
C ALA A 79 -13.84 -39.82 3.18
N ALA A 80 -15.15 -39.87 2.93
CA ALA A 80 -16.17 -39.19 3.73
C ALA A 80 -16.23 -39.64 5.21
N SER A 81 -15.63 -40.80 5.55
CA SER A 81 -15.56 -41.29 6.93
C SER A 81 -14.60 -40.48 7.81
N TRP A 82 -13.62 -39.80 7.22
CA TRP A 82 -12.58 -39.05 7.95
C TRP A 82 -12.38 -37.62 7.43
N LEU A 83 -12.75 -37.32 6.18
CA LEU A 83 -12.70 -36.00 5.54
C LEU A 83 -14.12 -35.50 5.24
N ASP A 84 -14.55 -34.45 5.93
CA ASP A 84 -15.90 -33.89 5.79
C ASP A 84 -16.00 -32.86 4.67
N PHE A 85 -14.93 -32.12 4.44
CA PHE A 85 -14.90 -31.05 3.43
C PHE A 85 -13.49 -30.89 2.89
N LEU A 86 -13.37 -30.74 1.58
CA LEU A 86 -12.13 -30.33 0.92
C LEU A 86 -12.45 -29.41 -0.22
N LYS A 87 -11.87 -28.21 -0.21
CA LYS A 87 -12.01 -27.23 -1.29
C LYS A 87 -10.66 -26.66 -1.67
N LEU A 88 -10.39 -26.68 -2.97
CA LEU A 88 -9.29 -25.95 -3.58
C LEU A 88 -9.79 -24.59 -4.06
N ARG A 89 -9.02 -23.54 -3.81
CA ARG A 89 -9.25 -22.17 -4.25
C ARG A 89 -8.08 -21.71 -5.09
N LEU A 90 -8.38 -21.04 -6.19
CA LEU A 90 -7.39 -20.36 -7.04
C LEU A 90 -7.91 -18.95 -7.31
N SER A 91 -7.06 -17.95 -7.24
CA SER A 91 -7.44 -16.59 -7.61
C SER A 91 -6.29 -15.81 -8.19
N TRP A 92 -6.64 -14.88 -9.08
CA TRP A 92 -5.77 -13.85 -9.60
C TRP A 92 -6.54 -12.53 -9.61
N GLY A 93 -5.90 -11.43 -9.27
CA GLY A 93 -6.51 -10.13 -9.42
C GLY A 93 -5.55 -8.98 -9.26
N GLN A 94 -6.01 -7.82 -9.70
CA GLN A 94 -5.29 -6.56 -9.59
C GLN A 94 -6.08 -5.58 -8.73
N VAL A 95 -5.38 -4.74 -7.98
CA VAL A 95 -5.95 -3.66 -7.17
C VAL A 95 -5.08 -2.41 -7.34
N GLY A 96 -5.74 -1.25 -7.48
CA GLY A 96 -5.07 0.03 -7.64
C GLY A 96 -4.86 0.78 -6.33
N ASN A 97 -3.78 1.53 -6.25
CA ASN A 97 -3.50 2.52 -5.21
C ASN A 97 -3.33 3.92 -5.84
N ALA A 98 -4.08 4.88 -5.31
CA ALA A 98 -4.02 6.30 -5.68
C ALA A 98 -3.72 7.20 -4.47
N ASN A 99 -3.07 6.66 -3.45
CA ASN A 99 -2.66 7.40 -2.26
C ASN A 99 -1.43 8.26 -2.54
N ILE A 100 -1.63 9.27 -3.38
CA ILE A 100 -0.67 10.32 -3.72
C ILE A 100 -1.24 11.68 -3.30
N ASN A 101 -0.37 12.66 -3.08
CA ASN A 101 -0.76 14.05 -2.86
C ASN A 101 -1.44 14.64 -4.11
N CYS A 102 -2.19 15.72 -3.93
CA CYS A 102 -2.83 16.41 -5.05
C CYS A 102 -1.80 17.11 -5.95
N TYR A 103 -2.15 17.28 -7.23
CA TYR A 103 -1.36 18.06 -8.20
C TYR A 103 0.10 17.62 -8.36
N GLN A 104 0.43 16.36 -8.08
CA GLN A 104 1.79 15.82 -8.29
C GLN A 104 2.18 15.75 -9.77
N TYR A 105 1.21 15.88 -10.66
CA TYR A 105 1.44 15.99 -12.10
C TYR A 105 1.81 17.40 -12.58
N LEU A 106 1.76 18.41 -11.72
CA LEU A 106 2.09 19.81 -12.03
C LEU A 106 3.41 20.23 -11.37
N ALA A 107 3.98 21.34 -11.85
CA ALA A 107 5.12 22.04 -11.26
C ALA A 107 4.62 23.30 -10.53
N PRO A 108 4.24 23.21 -9.24
CA PRO A 108 3.75 24.38 -8.51
C PRO A 108 4.88 25.38 -8.23
N VAL A 109 4.52 26.66 -8.24
CA VAL A 109 5.37 27.76 -7.82
C VAL A 109 4.99 28.12 -6.39
N THR A 110 5.98 28.22 -5.50
CA THR A 110 5.79 28.57 -4.08
C THR A 110 6.46 29.89 -3.75
N THR A 111 5.85 30.63 -2.84
CA THR A 111 6.39 31.86 -2.22
C THR A 111 6.70 31.66 -0.74
N SER A 112 6.70 30.41 -0.25
CA SER A 112 7.00 30.09 1.14
C SER A 112 8.51 30.15 1.39
N ASN A 113 8.93 30.91 2.40
CA ASN A 113 10.34 31.09 2.78
C ASN A 113 11.24 31.64 1.64
N THR A 114 10.69 32.45 0.74
CA THR A 114 11.39 33.00 -0.43
C THR A 114 11.77 34.47 -0.31
N ASN A 115 11.84 35.00 0.91
CA ASN A 115 12.07 36.42 1.11
C ASN A 115 13.53 36.79 0.80
N TYR A 116 13.73 37.77 -0.07
CA TYR A 116 15.03 38.35 -0.40
C TYR A 116 15.21 39.69 0.31
N ASN A 117 16.38 39.92 0.89
CA ASN A 117 16.72 41.21 1.50
C ASN A 117 17.58 42.01 0.52
N PHE A 118 17.01 43.08 -0.05
CA PHE A 118 17.70 43.98 -0.97
C PHE A 118 18.14 45.30 -0.31
N GLY A 119 17.96 45.46 1.00
CA GLY A 119 18.27 46.69 1.72
C GLY A 119 19.69 46.74 2.27
N ALA A 120 20.35 47.89 2.17
CA ALA A 120 21.70 48.11 2.69
C ALA A 120 21.79 48.12 4.23
N THR A 121 20.68 48.31 4.95
CA THR A 121 20.65 48.56 6.40
C THR A 121 20.04 47.44 7.26
N GLY A 122 19.50 46.36 6.67
CA GLY A 122 18.96 45.21 7.40
C GLY A 122 17.69 45.54 8.22
N GLY A 123 16.55 44.99 7.85
CA GLY A 123 15.29 45.16 8.59
C GLY A 123 14.09 44.51 7.90
N THR A 124 12.97 44.35 8.61
CA THR A 124 11.72 43.78 8.08
C THR A 124 11.13 44.54 6.87
N ASP A 125 11.50 45.81 6.70
CA ASP A 125 11.01 46.68 5.62
C ASP A 125 11.77 46.50 4.29
N ALA A 126 12.83 45.68 4.27
CA ALA A 126 13.65 45.41 3.08
C ALA A 126 13.41 44.02 2.46
N TRP A 127 12.46 43.25 2.99
CA TRP A 127 12.15 41.91 2.47
C TRP A 127 11.18 42.00 1.28
N VAL A 128 11.64 41.50 0.15
CA VAL A 128 10.81 41.31 -1.05
C VAL A 128 10.49 39.83 -1.18
N MET A 129 9.21 39.50 -1.30
CA MET A 129 8.76 38.13 -1.49
C MET A 129 9.17 37.64 -2.89
N GLY A 130 9.99 36.60 -2.95
CA GLY A 130 10.33 35.90 -4.18
C GLY A 130 9.39 34.73 -4.47
N ALA A 131 9.68 34.01 -5.55
CA ALA A 131 8.98 32.77 -5.89
C ALA A 131 9.95 31.81 -6.60
N TYR A 132 9.79 30.51 -6.39
CA TYR A 132 10.51 29.49 -7.15
C TYR A 132 9.62 28.28 -7.41
N THR A 133 10.04 27.45 -8.36
CA THR A 133 9.34 26.19 -8.65
C THR A 133 9.68 25.18 -7.55
N GLU A 134 8.68 24.69 -6.83
CA GLU A 134 8.89 23.80 -5.67
C GLU A 134 9.35 22.40 -6.11
N ARG A 135 8.78 21.88 -7.21
CA ARG A 135 9.14 20.59 -7.78
C ARG A 135 8.90 20.52 -9.29
N LEU A 136 9.50 19.54 -9.95
CA LEU A 136 9.22 19.22 -11.35
C LEU A 136 7.84 18.57 -11.53
N ALA A 137 7.24 18.76 -12.71
CA ALA A 137 5.98 18.14 -13.12
C ALA A 137 6.18 16.71 -13.62
N ASN A 138 5.17 15.86 -13.44
CA ASN A 138 5.09 14.57 -14.10
C ASN A 138 3.64 14.23 -14.52
N GLU A 139 3.28 14.62 -15.75
CA GLU A 139 1.95 14.33 -16.31
C GLU A 139 1.68 12.84 -16.57
N LYS A 140 2.72 11.99 -16.50
CA LYS A 140 2.63 10.54 -16.72
C LYS A 140 2.40 9.75 -15.42
N VAL A 141 2.38 10.42 -14.26
CA VAL A 141 2.09 9.74 -12.99
C VAL A 141 0.70 9.11 -13.04
N LYS A 142 0.64 7.82 -12.73
CA LYS A 142 -0.53 6.95 -12.85
C LYS A 142 -0.71 6.11 -11.59
N TRP A 143 -1.76 5.30 -11.56
CA TRP A 143 -2.04 4.36 -10.48
C TRP A 143 -0.88 3.38 -10.23
N GLU A 144 -0.58 3.14 -8.96
CA GLU A 144 0.20 1.97 -8.54
C GLU A 144 -0.72 0.75 -8.57
N THR A 145 -0.22 -0.40 -9.01
CA THR A 145 -1.03 -1.62 -9.17
C THR A 145 -0.43 -2.79 -8.43
N SER A 146 -1.16 -3.34 -7.47
CA SER A 146 -0.86 -4.63 -6.85
C SER A 146 -1.54 -5.76 -7.60
N GLU A 147 -0.75 -6.68 -8.14
CA GLU A 147 -1.20 -7.92 -8.76
C GLU A 147 -0.96 -9.10 -7.80
N GLN A 148 -1.96 -9.94 -7.58
CA GLN A 148 -1.86 -11.06 -6.64
C GLN A 148 -2.38 -12.35 -7.26
N TYR A 149 -1.58 -13.41 -7.10
CA TYR A 149 -1.98 -14.80 -7.32
C TYR A 149 -2.12 -15.46 -5.95
N ASN A 150 -3.17 -16.23 -5.74
CA ASN A 150 -3.38 -17.00 -4.52
C ASN A 150 -3.90 -18.40 -4.85
N VAL A 151 -3.36 -19.37 -4.11
CA VAL A 151 -3.78 -20.76 -4.10
C VAL A 151 -4.13 -21.09 -2.65
N GLY A 152 -5.35 -21.55 -2.42
CA GLY A 152 -5.85 -21.87 -1.09
C GLY A 152 -6.39 -23.29 -1.03
N LEU A 153 -6.27 -23.94 0.11
CA LEU A 153 -6.87 -25.22 0.41
C LEU A 153 -7.58 -25.13 1.76
N ASP A 154 -8.86 -25.44 1.77
CA ASP A 154 -9.66 -25.55 2.99
C ASP A 154 -10.07 -27.01 3.18
N ALA A 155 -9.80 -27.56 4.35
CA ALA A 155 -10.18 -28.92 4.69
C ALA A 155 -10.81 -28.99 6.08
N ARG A 156 -11.79 -29.88 6.25
CA ARG A 156 -12.40 -30.22 7.54
C ARG A 156 -12.42 -31.73 7.70
N PHE A 157 -12.07 -32.17 8.90
CA PHE A 157 -11.91 -33.58 9.24
C PHE A 157 -12.65 -33.90 10.54
N LEU A 158 -12.88 -35.20 10.74
CA LEU A 158 -13.37 -35.78 11.99
C LEU A 158 -14.70 -35.17 12.45
N ARG A 159 -15.70 -35.11 11.56
CA ARG A 159 -17.01 -34.47 11.80
C ARG A 159 -16.85 -32.98 12.07
N GLN A 160 -16.01 -32.34 11.27
CA GLN A 160 -15.72 -30.90 11.29
C GLN A 160 -15.02 -30.41 12.56
N ARG A 161 -14.50 -31.33 13.39
CA ARG A 161 -13.78 -30.98 14.61
C ARG A 161 -12.43 -30.35 14.30
N LEU A 162 -11.71 -30.87 13.32
CA LEU A 162 -10.44 -30.32 12.87
C LEU A 162 -10.65 -29.55 11.57
N SER A 163 -10.25 -28.28 11.54
CA SER A 163 -10.25 -27.45 10.33
C SER A 163 -8.82 -27.02 10.01
N LEU A 164 -8.47 -27.11 8.73
CA LEU A 164 -7.19 -26.68 8.17
C LEU A 164 -7.46 -25.69 7.04
N THR A 165 -6.79 -24.55 7.07
CA THR A 165 -6.73 -23.59 5.97
C THR A 165 -5.28 -23.37 5.61
N LEU A 166 -4.95 -23.55 4.34
CA LEU A 166 -3.63 -23.28 3.78
C LEU A 166 -3.80 -22.25 2.67
N ASP A 167 -3.04 -21.17 2.69
CA ASP A 167 -3.05 -20.16 1.65
C ASP A 167 -1.61 -19.84 1.24
N GLY A 168 -1.28 -20.03 -0.03
CA GLY A 168 -0.04 -19.60 -0.65
C GLY A 168 -0.31 -18.42 -1.58
N TYR A 169 0.53 -17.39 -1.55
CA TYR A 169 0.35 -16.23 -2.42
C TYR A 169 1.65 -15.66 -2.97
N ILE A 170 1.52 -15.01 -4.12
CA ILE A 170 2.53 -14.12 -4.70
C ILE A 170 1.84 -12.82 -5.03
N LYS A 171 2.23 -11.74 -4.36
CA LYS A 171 1.76 -10.38 -4.60
C LYS A 171 2.91 -9.56 -5.16
N SER A 172 2.69 -8.89 -6.29
CA SER A 172 3.65 -7.99 -6.93
C SER A 172 3.01 -6.60 -7.07
N THR A 173 3.52 -5.63 -6.32
CA THR A 173 3.16 -4.22 -6.47
C THR A 173 4.06 -3.61 -7.53
N LYS A 174 3.46 -3.11 -8.60
CA LYS A 174 4.12 -2.49 -9.76
C LYS A 174 3.83 -1.00 -9.76
N ASP A 175 4.70 -0.24 -10.40
CA ASP A 175 4.52 1.20 -10.62
C ASP A 175 4.39 1.96 -9.28
N TRP A 176 5.24 1.64 -8.28
CA TRP A 176 5.18 2.28 -6.95
C TRP A 176 5.28 3.80 -7.09
N LEU A 177 4.38 4.52 -6.41
CA LEU A 177 4.38 5.97 -6.36
C LEU A 177 5.47 6.48 -5.40
N VAL A 178 6.60 6.90 -5.95
CA VAL A 178 7.78 7.35 -5.19
C VAL A 178 8.28 8.69 -5.68
N GLN A 179 8.90 9.48 -4.79
CA GLN A 179 9.56 10.71 -5.20
C GLN A 179 10.93 10.38 -5.80
N ALA A 180 11.15 10.77 -7.06
CA ALA A 180 12.41 10.51 -7.73
C ALA A 180 13.53 11.36 -7.10
N PRO A 181 14.69 10.77 -6.75
CA PRO A 181 15.85 11.57 -6.42
C PRO A 181 16.33 12.29 -7.69
N ILE A 182 16.60 13.59 -7.56
CA ILE A 182 17.18 14.41 -8.63
C ILE A 182 18.43 15.12 -8.11
N LEU A 183 19.35 15.44 -9.02
CA LEU A 183 20.56 16.18 -8.66
C LEU A 183 20.20 17.56 -8.09
N ALA A 184 20.88 17.95 -7.01
CA ALA A 184 20.68 19.27 -6.38
C ALA A 184 20.91 20.44 -7.35
N THR A 185 21.70 20.25 -8.41
CA THR A 185 21.91 21.22 -9.49
C THR A 185 20.64 21.57 -10.26
N ALA A 186 19.59 20.77 -10.17
CA ALA A 186 18.28 21.09 -10.72
C ALA A 186 17.59 22.27 -10.02
N GLY A 187 18.00 22.62 -8.79
CA GLY A 187 17.50 23.80 -8.07
C GLY A 187 16.02 23.71 -7.62
N THR A 188 15.43 22.52 -7.62
CA THR A 188 14.03 22.26 -7.26
C THR A 188 13.88 20.84 -6.72
N GLY A 189 12.70 20.46 -6.23
CA GLY A 189 12.38 19.11 -5.79
C GLY A 189 12.10 18.13 -6.94
N GLY A 190 12.36 16.85 -6.70
CA GLY A 190 12.07 15.76 -7.64
C GLY A 190 10.57 15.55 -7.85
N PRO A 191 10.14 15.11 -9.04
CA PRO A 191 8.75 14.75 -9.30
C PRO A 191 8.40 13.42 -8.62
N VAL A 192 7.12 13.19 -8.35
CA VAL A 192 6.64 11.83 -8.05
C VAL A 192 6.54 11.05 -9.35
N ILE A 193 7.09 9.84 -9.35
CA ILE A 193 7.11 8.93 -10.49
C ILE A 193 6.50 7.60 -10.10
N ASN A 194 6.15 6.80 -11.11
CA ASN A 194 5.93 5.38 -10.94
C ASN A 194 7.29 4.68 -11.11
N GLY A 195 7.85 4.17 -10.02
CA GLY A 195 9.20 3.62 -10.01
C GLY A 195 9.41 2.67 -8.84
N GLY A 196 9.96 1.49 -9.12
CA GLY A 196 10.05 0.42 -8.15
C GLY A 196 8.93 -0.60 -8.35
N ASP A 197 9.28 -1.86 -8.11
CA ASP A 197 8.33 -2.93 -7.87
C ASP A 197 8.68 -3.62 -6.55
N VAL A 198 7.68 -4.17 -5.88
CA VAL A 198 7.85 -4.87 -4.61
C VAL A 198 7.11 -6.18 -4.70
N LYS A 199 7.80 -7.26 -4.34
CA LYS A 199 7.25 -8.61 -4.38
C LYS A 199 7.16 -9.17 -2.98
N ASN A 200 5.98 -9.67 -2.64
CA ASN A 200 5.73 -10.46 -1.44
C ASN A 200 5.35 -11.87 -1.86
N LYS A 201 5.98 -12.88 -1.27
CA LYS A 201 5.58 -14.28 -1.39
C LYS A 201 5.37 -14.82 0.00
N GLY A 202 4.27 -15.53 0.22
CA GLY A 202 4.00 -16.03 1.56
C GLY A 202 3.14 -17.27 1.59
N ILE A 203 3.16 -17.91 2.75
CA ILE A 203 2.31 -19.05 3.11
C ILE A 203 1.67 -18.73 4.45
N GLU A 204 0.38 -19.00 4.54
CA GLU A 204 -0.43 -18.88 5.75
C GLU A 204 -1.09 -20.22 6.03
N VAL A 205 -1.04 -20.63 7.30
CA VAL A 205 -1.60 -21.88 7.80
C VAL A 205 -2.47 -21.55 8.99
N GLY A 206 -3.72 -22.00 8.96
CA GLY A 206 -4.66 -21.95 10.06
C GLY A 206 -5.07 -23.36 10.45
N LEU A 207 -4.98 -23.69 11.73
CA LEU A 207 -5.49 -24.92 12.31
C LEU A 207 -6.48 -24.58 13.42
N SER A 208 -7.63 -25.24 13.42
CA SER A 208 -8.62 -25.11 14.50
C SER A 208 -9.16 -26.48 14.90
N TRP A 209 -9.29 -26.69 16.20
CA TRP A 209 -9.89 -27.87 16.81
C TRP A 209 -11.09 -27.44 17.66
N ASN A 210 -12.25 -28.03 17.40
CA ASN A 210 -13.49 -27.79 18.13
C ASN A 210 -14.00 -29.12 18.65
N ASP A 211 -14.31 -29.20 19.94
CA ASP A 211 -14.72 -30.45 20.57
C ASP A 211 -15.49 -30.22 21.87
N GLN A 212 -16.08 -31.29 22.38
CA GLN A 212 -16.89 -31.32 23.59
C GLN A 212 -16.46 -32.48 24.49
N ILE A 213 -16.14 -32.17 25.75
CA ILE A 213 -15.87 -33.16 26.80
C ILE A 213 -17.13 -33.29 27.65
N GLY A 214 -17.74 -34.48 27.65
CA GLY A 214 -18.99 -34.72 28.39
C GLY A 214 -20.18 -33.97 27.78
N LYS A 215 -21.12 -33.50 28.62
CA LYS A 215 -22.32 -32.77 28.16
C LYS A 215 -22.18 -31.26 28.20
N ASP A 216 -21.27 -30.74 29.04
CA ASP A 216 -21.33 -29.36 29.48
C ASP A 216 -20.09 -28.55 29.10
N PHE A 217 -18.99 -29.19 28.67
CA PHE A 217 -17.75 -28.50 28.36
C PHE A 217 -17.44 -28.56 26.86
N VAL A 218 -17.72 -27.45 26.17
CA VAL A 218 -17.36 -27.23 24.76
C VAL A 218 -16.12 -26.34 24.72
N TYR A 219 -15.14 -26.70 23.92
CA TYR A 219 -13.90 -25.95 23.77
C TYR A 219 -13.47 -25.82 22.31
N SER A 220 -12.71 -24.77 22.04
CA SER A 220 -12.08 -24.51 20.75
C SER A 220 -10.65 -24.07 20.97
N VAL A 221 -9.73 -24.62 20.18
CA VAL A 221 -8.32 -24.26 20.17
C VAL A 221 -7.93 -23.92 18.74
N GLY A 222 -7.27 -22.79 18.54
CA GLY A 222 -6.78 -22.35 17.24
C GLY A 222 -5.30 -22.04 17.26
N ALA A 223 -4.62 -22.32 16.16
CA ALA A 223 -3.24 -21.92 15.92
C ALA A 223 -3.12 -21.38 14.49
N ASN A 224 -2.35 -20.33 14.30
CA ASN A 224 -2.05 -19.78 12.99
C ASN A 224 -0.54 -19.57 12.83
N PHE A 225 -0.05 -19.78 11.62
CA PHE A 225 1.32 -19.55 11.21
C PHE A 225 1.33 -18.78 9.90
N ALA A 226 2.21 -17.78 9.80
CA ALA A 226 2.38 -17.00 8.59
C ALA A 226 3.86 -16.76 8.33
N TYR A 227 4.27 -16.91 7.08
CA TYR A 227 5.60 -16.55 6.60
C TYR A 227 5.46 -15.71 5.35
N ASN A 228 6.18 -14.58 5.30
CA ASN A 228 6.23 -13.68 4.15
C ASN A 228 7.69 -13.32 3.87
N HIS A 229 8.10 -13.53 2.62
CA HIS A 229 9.34 -13.02 2.09
C HIS A 229 9.03 -11.82 1.19
N ASN A 230 9.64 -10.69 1.53
CA ASN A 230 9.52 -9.44 0.79
C ASN A 230 10.83 -9.10 0.10
N GLU A 231 10.74 -8.63 -1.14
CA GLU A 231 11.87 -8.24 -1.98
C GLU A 231 11.48 -7.03 -2.83
N VAL A 232 12.33 -6.02 -2.85
CA VAL A 232 12.25 -4.86 -3.75
C VAL A 232 12.87 -5.27 -5.08
N GLY A 233 12.15 -5.04 -6.17
CA GLY A 233 12.58 -5.31 -7.53
C GLY A 233 13.43 -4.17 -8.08
N ASN A 234 12.94 -3.48 -9.12
CA ASN A 234 13.71 -2.50 -9.88
C ASN A 234 13.33 -1.05 -9.54
N ILE A 235 14.07 -0.43 -8.64
CA ILE A 235 14.06 1.01 -8.39
C ILE A 235 14.79 1.73 -9.54
N PRO A 236 14.16 2.70 -10.23
CA PRO A 236 14.72 3.37 -11.40
C PRO A 236 15.64 4.54 -11.02
N THR A 237 16.64 4.29 -10.18
CA THR A 237 17.72 5.22 -9.82
C THR A 237 19.07 4.65 -10.25
N LEU A 238 20.12 5.47 -10.27
CA LEU A 238 21.46 5.02 -10.68
C LEU A 238 22.06 3.97 -9.73
N ASP A 239 21.75 4.08 -8.45
CA ASP A 239 22.18 3.20 -7.36
C ASP A 239 21.18 2.07 -7.05
N GLY A 240 19.97 2.13 -7.61
CA GLY A 240 18.89 1.18 -7.29
C GLY A 240 18.35 1.33 -5.86
N ILE A 241 18.49 2.51 -5.26
CA ILE A 241 18.13 2.79 -3.86
C ILE A 241 17.10 3.92 -3.78
N ILE A 242 16.09 3.74 -2.93
CA ILE A 242 15.30 4.83 -2.35
C ILE A 242 15.88 5.09 -0.96
N HIS A 243 16.59 6.19 -0.83
CA HIS A 243 17.24 6.59 0.40
C HIS A 243 16.23 6.95 1.48
N GLY A 244 16.55 6.55 2.72
CA GLY A 244 15.80 6.97 3.90
C GLY A 244 16.10 8.41 4.26
N ALA A 245 15.27 8.97 5.14
CA ALA A 245 15.54 10.28 5.68
C ALA A 245 16.80 10.26 6.56
N THR A 246 17.62 11.31 6.45
CA THR A 246 18.72 11.59 7.37
C THR A 246 18.20 12.33 8.62
N ASN A 247 19.05 12.50 9.63
CA ASN A 247 18.75 13.25 10.86
C ASN A 247 17.58 12.68 11.69
N GLN A 248 17.23 11.41 11.50
CA GLN A 248 16.08 10.80 12.18
C GLN A 248 16.39 10.32 13.60
N ILE A 249 17.66 10.05 13.92
CA ILE A 249 18.10 9.62 15.26
C ILE A 249 18.76 10.79 16.01
N TYR A 250 19.68 11.51 15.35
CA TYR A 250 20.33 12.71 15.89
C TYR A 250 20.75 13.65 14.75
N GLN A 251 21.12 14.88 15.07
CA GLN A 251 21.54 15.87 14.07
C GLN A 251 22.84 15.43 13.39
N ASN A 252 22.84 15.44 12.06
CA ASN A 252 23.85 14.92 11.14
C ASN A 252 23.97 13.38 11.11
N ALA A 253 22.99 12.64 11.63
CA ALA A 253 22.94 11.20 11.41
C ALA A 253 22.66 10.88 9.94
N GLU A 254 23.44 9.95 9.37
CA GLU A 254 23.16 9.36 8.06
C GLU A 254 21.84 8.56 8.09
N GLU A 255 21.40 8.11 6.92
CA GLU A 255 20.25 7.22 6.83
C GLU A 255 20.54 5.91 7.59
N PHE A 256 19.56 5.41 8.33
CA PHE A 256 19.65 4.10 8.99
C PHE A 256 18.74 3.06 8.35
N TYR A 257 17.91 3.46 7.39
CA TYR A 257 16.98 2.61 6.67
C TYR A 257 16.94 3.03 5.21
N ARG A 258 16.73 2.07 4.31
CA ARG A 258 16.52 2.33 2.88
C ARG A 258 15.72 1.21 2.22
N ALA A 259 15.28 1.44 1.00
CA ALA A 259 14.81 0.37 0.11
C ALA A 259 15.81 0.22 -1.03
N GLU A 260 16.23 -1.00 -1.31
CA GLU A 260 17.26 -1.31 -2.32
C GLU A 260 16.86 -2.56 -3.09
N ASN A 261 17.16 -2.57 -4.39
CA ASN A 261 16.94 -3.71 -5.26
C ASN A 261 17.51 -5.00 -4.65
N GLY A 262 16.72 -6.09 -4.67
CA GLY A 262 17.09 -7.40 -4.14
C GLY A 262 16.98 -7.55 -2.61
N HIS A 263 16.63 -6.48 -1.87
CA HIS A 263 16.48 -6.52 -0.41
C HIS A 263 15.02 -6.37 0.01
N ALA A 264 14.72 -6.65 1.28
CA ALA A 264 13.40 -6.38 1.83
C ALA A 264 13.09 -4.86 1.83
N ILE A 265 11.82 -4.52 1.66
CA ILE A 265 11.33 -3.15 1.70
C ILE A 265 11.56 -2.56 3.09
N GLY A 266 12.46 -1.59 3.16
CA GLY A 266 12.88 -1.03 4.44
C GLY A 266 13.69 -2.05 5.24
N TYR A 267 15.01 -1.95 5.14
CA TYR A 267 15.92 -2.70 6.00
C TYR A 267 16.94 -1.74 6.62
N PHE A 268 17.53 -2.15 7.74
CA PHE A 268 18.48 -1.33 8.46
C PHE A 268 19.85 -1.38 7.78
N VAL A 269 20.45 -0.21 7.62
CA VAL A 269 21.83 -0.03 7.19
C VAL A 269 22.59 0.76 8.23
N GLY A 270 23.86 0.42 8.41
CA GLY A 270 24.74 1.06 9.37
C GLY A 270 26.15 0.53 9.25
N LEU A 271 27.03 1.09 10.07
CA LEU A 271 28.41 0.66 10.15
C LEU A 271 28.50 -0.62 10.99
N GLN A 272 29.33 -1.55 10.54
CA GLN A 272 29.70 -2.73 11.33
C GLN A 272 30.96 -2.40 12.11
N ASP A 273 30.90 -2.48 13.44
CA ASP A 273 32.09 -2.36 14.29
C ASP A 273 32.98 -3.59 14.10
N CYS A 274 34.18 -3.40 13.56
CA CYS A 274 35.17 -4.47 13.37
C CYS A 274 35.98 -4.82 14.63
N TRP A 275 35.46 -4.54 15.83
CA TRP A 275 36.11 -4.91 17.09
C TRP A 275 35.50 -6.19 17.65
N THR A 276 35.87 -7.33 17.08
CA THR A 276 35.92 -8.67 17.73
C THR A 276 36.72 -9.64 16.85
#